data_AF-A0A6L7WXB5-F1
#
_entry.id   AF-A0A6L7WXB5-F1
#
_cell.length_a   1.000
_cell.length_b   1.000
_cell.length_c   1.000
_cell.angle_alpha   90.00
_cell.angle_beta   90.00
_cell.angle_gamma   90.00
#
_symmetry.space_group_name_H-M   'P 1'
#
loop_
_entity.id
_entity.type
_entity.pdbx_description
1 polymer ?
#
loop_
_entity_poly.entity_id
_entity_poly.type
_entity_poly.pdbx_seq_one_letter_code
_entity_poly.pdbx_strand_id
1 'polypeptide(L)'
;MARNIILERLENEAQTDLPEQAWKGHAFHHNAGDRVFTAVRAEDESTDSWAIRFVEPDASRFERQWTTEVAIRQTVGQDALFSLRTLVRSGELKLRIQPTVPKFLEHVSAECGLEQGIAKVETEPWVIESDFDAANLTEFLVDPDRRTPAIVLTVPEDAESPTKPLLDPIPLQRDTLGIAKLIVLPAEFTWKLTNRFGKRLSVYSGAMRVYLTGFSDDADPEGGHDLFMPHRMDTPETASRLESLLRWIAARESLRNMRLDKDVLPFSSVLIASVDLAMARIEEMGGSEAEQLAAAKQQLAFLRHELKLATQLERWLTEEKMAMVGRLRKAESKLRNAQSRSRGSGDRHTRERSRPRNLRPSHGNGEDPDTYGGGTYPEGGNSSPSGRWARGGRGRPADSAGRPDRSVRRPPLSRQTSQVR
;
A
#
# COMPACT_ATOMS: atom_id res chain seq x y z
N MET A 1 11.75 -6.59 -25.18
CA MET A 1 11.23 -5.22 -25.29
C MET A 1 11.12 -4.55 -23.93
N ALA A 2 10.19 -4.95 -23.05
CA ALA A 2 10.01 -4.37 -21.70
C ALA A 2 11.33 -4.16 -20.91
N ARG A 3 12.23 -5.15 -20.91
CA ARG A 3 13.57 -5.05 -20.29
C ARG A 3 14.33 -3.80 -20.72
N ASN A 4 14.37 -3.50 -22.02
CA ASN A 4 15.15 -2.38 -22.55
C ASN A 4 14.53 -1.05 -22.13
N ILE A 5 13.20 -0.91 -22.19
CA ILE A 5 12.46 0.27 -21.70
C ILE A 5 12.81 0.56 -20.23
N ILE A 6 12.83 -0.48 -19.39
CA ILE A 6 13.17 -0.35 -17.96
C ILE A 6 14.62 0.10 -17.80
N LEU A 7 15.57 -0.53 -18.51
CA LEU A 7 16.99 -0.19 -18.42
C LEU A 7 17.27 1.24 -18.88
N GLU A 8 16.74 1.64 -20.04
CA GLU A 8 16.85 3.02 -20.56
C GLU A 8 16.30 4.03 -19.56
N ARG A 9 15.16 3.74 -18.93
CA ARG A 9 14.59 4.66 -17.96
C ARG A 9 15.43 4.76 -16.69
N LEU A 10 15.89 3.63 -16.17
CA LEU A 10 16.73 3.59 -14.98
C LEU A 10 18.09 4.28 -15.21
N GLU A 11 18.67 4.10 -16.40
CA GLU A 11 19.90 4.79 -16.83
C GLU A 11 19.71 6.31 -16.82
N ASN A 12 18.64 6.78 -17.47
CA ASN A 12 18.29 8.20 -17.54
C ASN A 12 17.96 8.81 -16.17
N GLU A 13 17.20 8.11 -15.32
CA GLU A 13 16.82 8.59 -13.98
C GLU A 13 18.01 8.64 -13.03
N ALA A 14 19.00 7.77 -13.24
CA ALA A 14 20.23 7.73 -12.44
C ALA A 14 21.40 8.51 -13.02
N GLN A 15 21.27 9.05 -14.23
CA GLN A 15 22.34 9.82 -14.90
C GLN A 15 23.67 9.07 -14.87
N THR A 16 23.63 7.78 -15.15
CA THR A 16 24.78 6.87 -15.10
C THR A 16 24.71 5.94 -16.30
N ASP A 17 25.85 5.53 -16.86
CA ASP A 17 25.85 4.50 -17.88
C ASP A 17 25.78 3.11 -17.23
N LEU A 18 24.83 2.29 -17.66
CA LEU A 18 24.72 0.90 -17.22
C LEU A 18 25.75 0.04 -17.95
N PRO A 19 26.30 -1.01 -17.29
CA PRO A 19 27.31 -1.85 -17.90
C PRO A 19 26.76 -2.62 -19.12
N GLU A 20 27.60 -2.97 -20.08
CA GLU A 20 27.22 -3.68 -21.32
C GLU A 20 26.43 -4.99 -21.03
N GLN A 21 26.74 -5.65 -19.91
CA GLN A 21 26.03 -6.83 -19.42
C GLN A 21 24.53 -6.58 -19.22
N ALA A 22 24.12 -5.37 -18.81
CA ALA A 22 22.73 -5.02 -18.63
C ALA A 22 21.94 -5.12 -19.96
N TRP A 23 22.50 -4.55 -21.03
CA TRP A 23 21.89 -4.53 -22.36
C TRP A 23 21.82 -5.92 -23.01
N LYS A 24 22.80 -6.77 -22.69
CA LYS A 24 22.80 -8.20 -23.07
C LYS A 24 21.81 -9.03 -22.25
N GLY A 25 21.20 -8.47 -21.20
CA GLY A 25 20.29 -9.18 -20.30
C GLY A 25 20.99 -10.12 -19.33
N HIS A 26 22.31 -9.97 -19.15
CA HIS A 26 23.09 -10.80 -18.23
C HIS A 26 22.99 -10.28 -16.79
N ALA A 27 23.38 -11.11 -15.83
CA ALA A 27 23.50 -10.70 -14.45
C ALA A 27 24.59 -9.63 -14.27
N PHE A 28 24.30 -8.60 -13.47
CA PHE A 28 25.26 -7.56 -13.14
C PHE A 28 24.97 -6.94 -11.77
N HIS A 29 25.99 -6.31 -11.21
CA HIS A 29 25.89 -5.45 -10.04
C HIS A 29 26.63 -4.15 -10.35
N HIS A 30 25.94 -3.02 -10.25
CA HIS A 30 26.47 -1.71 -10.61
C HIS A 30 26.17 -0.71 -9.49
N ASN A 31 27.19 0.05 -9.09
CA ASN A 31 27.08 1.10 -8.09
C ASN A 31 27.28 2.45 -8.80
N ALA A 32 26.28 3.31 -8.72
CA ALA A 32 26.31 4.66 -9.27
C ALA A 32 26.08 5.66 -8.11
N GLY A 33 27.18 6.05 -7.46
CA GLY A 33 27.12 6.88 -6.25
C GLY A 33 26.45 6.16 -5.08
N ASP A 34 25.33 6.70 -4.60
CA ASP A 34 24.50 6.13 -3.53
C ASP A 34 23.40 5.19 -4.05
N ARG A 35 23.36 4.97 -5.36
CA ARG A 35 22.41 4.08 -6.04
C ARG A 35 23.04 2.75 -6.39
N VAL A 36 22.25 1.70 -6.25
CA VAL A 36 22.69 0.32 -6.48
C VAL A 36 21.73 -0.38 -7.42
N PHE A 37 22.27 -0.94 -8.49
CA PHE A 37 21.55 -1.77 -9.46
C PHE A 37 22.05 -3.19 -9.34
N THR A 38 21.13 -4.14 -9.28
CA THR A 38 21.45 -5.56 -9.27
C THR A 38 20.47 -6.28 -10.16
N ALA A 39 20.95 -6.90 -11.24
CA ALA A 39 20.11 -7.69 -12.12
C ALA A 39 20.59 -9.14 -12.19
N VAL A 40 19.65 -10.05 -12.43
CA VAL A 40 19.87 -11.48 -12.54
C VAL A 40 19.00 -12.06 -13.65
N ARG A 41 19.45 -13.18 -14.22
CA ARG A 41 18.70 -13.93 -15.23
C ARG A 41 18.77 -15.42 -14.94
N ALA A 42 17.63 -16.08 -14.97
CA ALA A 42 17.47 -17.51 -14.82
C ALA A 42 16.83 -18.03 -16.12
N GLU A 43 17.55 -18.85 -16.86
CA GLU A 43 17.14 -19.33 -18.18
C GLU A 43 17.28 -20.85 -18.25
N ASP A 44 16.19 -21.54 -18.51
CA ASP A 44 16.13 -22.97 -18.81
C ASP A 44 15.42 -23.21 -20.15
N GLU A 45 15.20 -24.47 -20.53
CA GLU A 45 14.58 -24.83 -21.82
C GLU A 45 13.14 -24.31 -21.97
N SER A 46 12.44 -24.05 -20.87
CA SER A 46 11.02 -23.74 -20.83
C SER A 46 10.72 -22.31 -20.40
N THR A 47 11.65 -21.68 -19.67
CA THR A 47 11.43 -20.44 -18.96
C THR A 47 12.66 -19.53 -19.02
N ASP A 48 12.43 -18.26 -19.36
CA ASP A 48 13.42 -17.18 -19.26
C ASP A 48 12.91 -16.12 -18.29
N SER A 49 13.53 -16.02 -17.12
CA SER A 49 13.23 -15.03 -16.10
C SER A 49 14.36 -14.03 -15.94
N TRP A 50 14.04 -12.74 -16.00
CA TRP A 50 14.97 -11.65 -15.74
C TRP A 50 14.41 -10.78 -14.63
N ALA A 51 15.27 -10.37 -13.69
CA ALA A 51 14.86 -9.44 -12.63
C ALA A 51 15.94 -8.41 -12.35
N ILE A 52 15.50 -7.20 -12.00
CA ILE A 52 16.36 -6.11 -11.55
C ILE A 52 15.84 -5.55 -10.24
N ARG A 53 16.76 -5.26 -9.32
CA ARG A 53 16.55 -4.47 -8.11
C ARG A 53 17.35 -3.18 -8.25
N PHE A 54 16.66 -2.07 -8.08
CA PHE A 54 17.23 -0.74 -8.02
C PHE A 54 16.98 -0.15 -6.64
N VAL A 55 18.05 0.33 -6.00
CA VAL A 55 18.02 0.92 -4.67
C VAL A 55 18.56 2.33 -4.76
N GLU A 56 17.81 3.31 -4.24
CA GLU A 56 18.20 4.72 -4.24
C GLU A 56 17.76 5.42 -2.95
N PRO A 57 18.49 6.44 -2.48
CA PRO A 57 18.00 7.29 -1.40
C PRO A 57 16.87 8.20 -1.89
N ASP A 58 15.99 8.58 -0.97
CA ASP A 58 14.95 9.57 -1.26
C ASP A 58 15.57 10.96 -1.42
N ALA A 59 15.30 11.60 -2.56
CA ALA A 59 15.81 12.93 -2.90
C ALA A 59 15.42 14.02 -1.88
N SER A 60 14.32 13.85 -1.14
CA SER A 60 13.82 14.82 -0.17
C SER A 60 14.20 14.49 1.29
N ARG A 61 14.59 13.24 1.58
CA ARG A 61 14.83 12.75 2.95
C ARG A 61 15.95 11.71 2.98
N PHE A 62 17.13 12.10 3.46
CA PHE A 62 18.30 11.21 3.58
C PHE A 62 18.08 9.92 4.40
N GLU A 63 17.07 9.87 5.28
CA GLU A 63 16.76 8.69 6.10
C GLU A 63 15.87 7.66 5.40
N ARG A 64 15.45 7.93 4.15
CA ARG A 64 14.63 7.01 3.36
C ARG A 64 15.46 6.39 2.24
N GLN A 65 15.25 5.09 2.02
CA GLN A 65 15.77 4.37 0.88
C GLN A 65 14.64 3.68 0.16
N TRP A 66 14.50 3.97 -1.12
CA TRP A 66 13.56 3.32 -2.02
C TRP A 66 14.21 2.09 -2.64
N THR A 67 13.43 1.04 -2.85
CA THR A 67 13.83 -0.16 -3.56
C THR A 67 12.74 -0.52 -4.55
N THR A 68 13.07 -0.43 -5.84
CA THR A 68 12.20 -0.86 -6.93
C THR A 68 12.70 -2.19 -7.45
N GLU A 69 11.83 -3.19 -7.48
CA GLU A 69 12.10 -4.50 -8.04
C GLU A 69 11.18 -4.72 -9.24
N VAL A 70 11.78 -5.14 -10.34
CA VAL A 70 11.05 -5.57 -11.54
C VAL A 70 11.48 -6.98 -11.87
N ALA A 71 10.51 -7.83 -12.18
CA ALA A 71 10.76 -9.17 -12.70
C ALA A 71 9.90 -9.42 -13.94
N ILE A 72 10.50 -10.03 -14.95
CA ILE A 72 9.86 -10.45 -16.19
C ILE A 72 10.11 -11.94 -16.32
N ARG A 73 9.08 -12.73 -16.57
CA ARG A 73 9.20 -14.15 -16.88
C ARG A 73 8.48 -14.46 -18.18
N GLN A 74 9.20 -15.01 -19.12
CA GLN A 74 8.64 -15.64 -20.31
C GLN A 74 8.63 -17.14 -20.11
N THR A 75 7.47 -17.76 -20.27
CA THR A 75 7.33 -19.23 -20.31
C THR A 75 6.88 -19.61 -21.72
N VAL A 76 7.41 -20.71 -22.27
CA VAL A 76 7.02 -21.17 -23.61
C VAL A 76 5.52 -21.45 -23.66
N GLY A 77 4.82 -20.84 -24.62
CA GLY A 77 3.39 -21.02 -24.82
C GLY A 77 2.49 -20.27 -23.83
N GLN A 78 3.03 -19.35 -23.03
CA GLN A 78 2.26 -18.48 -22.13
C GLN A 78 2.61 -17.01 -22.36
N ASP A 79 1.70 -16.12 -21.94
CA ASP A 79 1.99 -14.68 -21.89
C ASP A 79 3.11 -14.37 -20.89
N ALA A 80 3.87 -13.32 -21.17
CA ALA A 80 4.93 -12.87 -20.29
C ALA A 80 4.35 -12.37 -18.97
N LEU A 81 4.86 -12.87 -17.85
CA LEU A 81 4.56 -12.32 -16.53
C LEU A 81 5.44 -11.10 -16.27
N PHE A 82 4.81 -9.96 -16.02
CA PHE A 82 5.47 -8.74 -15.54
C PHE A 82 5.12 -8.52 -14.07
N SER A 83 6.13 -8.27 -13.23
CA SER A 83 5.98 -8.01 -11.81
C SER A 83 6.74 -6.75 -11.43
N LEU A 84 6.07 -5.85 -10.72
CA LEU A 84 6.65 -4.60 -10.23
C LEU A 84 6.34 -4.44 -8.75
N ARG A 85 7.37 -4.10 -7.98
CA ARG A 85 7.23 -3.81 -6.55
C ARG A 85 8.10 -2.61 -6.18
N THR A 86 7.53 -1.69 -5.43
CA THR A 86 8.27 -0.59 -4.81
C THR A 86 8.17 -0.70 -3.29
N LEU A 87 9.32 -0.67 -2.64
CA LEU A 87 9.48 -0.71 -1.20
C LEU A 87 10.15 0.57 -0.73
N VAL A 88 9.85 0.96 0.50
CA VAL A 88 10.51 2.08 1.17
C VAL A 88 10.97 1.62 2.54
N ARG A 89 12.27 1.80 2.79
CA ARG A 89 12.84 1.70 4.13
C ARG A 89 12.93 3.10 4.70
N SER A 90 12.31 3.34 5.86
CA SER A 90 12.32 4.63 6.54
C SER A 90 12.34 4.44 8.05
N GLY A 91 13.07 5.31 8.75
CA GLY A 91 13.01 5.43 10.22
C GLY A 91 11.81 6.23 10.73
N GLU A 92 11.00 6.81 9.83
CA GLU A 92 9.88 7.68 10.19
C GLU A 92 8.69 6.90 10.75
N LEU A 93 8.16 7.36 11.89
CA LEU A 93 6.95 6.80 12.50
C LEU A 93 5.69 6.96 11.64
N LYS A 94 5.65 8.01 10.80
CA LYS A 94 4.57 8.31 9.87
C LYS A 94 5.18 8.71 8.55
N LEU A 95 5.12 7.80 7.60
CA LEU A 95 5.64 8.02 6.26
C LEU A 95 4.78 9.08 5.56
N ARG A 96 5.34 10.28 5.40
CA ARG A 96 4.72 11.37 4.63
C ARG A 96 5.19 11.25 3.18
N ILE A 97 4.46 10.45 2.41
CA ILE A 97 4.66 10.27 0.96
C ILE A 97 3.32 10.45 0.24
N GLN A 98 3.41 10.72 -1.06
CA GLN A 98 2.30 10.54 -1.98
C GLN A 98 2.59 9.27 -2.77
N PRO A 99 1.80 8.20 -2.62
CA PRO A 99 1.99 6.98 -3.42
C PRO A 99 1.89 7.31 -4.90
N THR A 100 2.88 6.86 -5.65
CA THR A 100 2.96 6.98 -7.10
C THR A 100 3.62 5.71 -7.63
N VAL A 101 3.17 5.24 -8.79
CA VAL A 101 3.85 4.15 -9.49
C VAL A 101 5.10 4.66 -10.25
N PRO A 102 6.12 3.81 -10.46
CA PRO A 102 7.28 4.18 -11.26
C PRO A 102 6.92 4.59 -12.70
N LYS A 103 7.51 5.68 -13.18
CA LYS A 103 7.17 6.31 -14.47
C LYS A 103 7.47 5.46 -15.71
N PHE A 104 8.41 4.50 -15.61
CA PHE A 104 8.63 3.57 -16.73
C PHE A 104 7.41 2.68 -17.00
N LEU A 105 6.51 2.51 -16.01
CA LEU A 105 5.34 1.66 -16.19
C LEU A 105 4.43 2.16 -17.30
N GLU A 106 4.31 3.48 -17.49
CA GLU A 106 3.55 4.09 -18.59
C GLU A 106 4.07 3.61 -19.96
N HIS A 107 5.39 3.65 -20.15
CA HIS A 107 6.03 3.23 -21.39
C HIS A 107 5.92 1.73 -21.61
N VAL A 108 6.16 0.93 -20.55
CA VAL A 108 5.98 -0.53 -20.64
C VAL A 108 4.53 -0.88 -20.99
N SER A 109 3.56 -0.20 -20.38
CA SER A 109 2.14 -0.38 -20.65
C SER A 109 1.78 -0.05 -22.10
N ALA A 110 2.24 1.10 -22.60
CA ALA A 110 1.94 1.57 -23.95
C ALA A 110 2.61 0.72 -25.03
N GLU A 111 3.83 0.24 -24.79
CA GLU A 111 4.63 -0.45 -25.80
C GLU A 111 4.46 -1.96 -25.78
N CYS A 112 4.27 -2.57 -24.61
CA CYS A 112 4.21 -4.03 -24.48
C CYS A 112 2.77 -4.55 -24.33
N GLY A 113 1.83 -3.69 -23.93
CA GLY A 113 0.52 -4.11 -23.45
C GLY A 113 0.63 -4.79 -22.09
N LEU A 114 -0.16 -4.34 -21.12
CA LEU A 114 -0.19 -4.93 -19.79
C LEU A 114 -1.64 -5.21 -19.39
N GLU A 115 -1.86 -6.36 -18.77
CA GLU A 115 -3.17 -6.78 -18.27
C GLU A 115 -3.03 -7.29 -16.84
N GLN A 116 -4.06 -7.07 -16.03
CA GLN A 116 -4.13 -7.53 -14.66
C GLN A 116 -5.52 -8.08 -14.35
N GLY A 117 -5.63 -9.41 -14.33
CA GLY A 117 -6.93 -10.08 -14.34
C GLY A 117 -7.65 -9.74 -15.64
N ILE A 118 -8.90 -9.29 -15.55
CA ILE A 118 -9.69 -8.85 -16.71
C ILE A 118 -9.42 -7.40 -17.14
N ALA A 119 -8.59 -6.65 -16.40
CA ALA A 119 -8.38 -5.22 -16.64
C ALA A 119 -7.13 -4.99 -17.50
N LYS A 120 -7.27 -4.24 -18.58
CA LYS A 120 -6.12 -3.65 -19.27
C LYS A 120 -5.53 -2.50 -18.44
N VAL A 121 -4.22 -2.50 -18.33
CA VAL A 121 -3.43 -1.40 -17.79
C VAL A 121 -3.20 -0.44 -18.96
N GLU A 122 -3.81 0.72 -18.89
CA GLU A 122 -3.85 1.71 -19.97
C GLU A 122 -3.45 3.07 -19.40
N THR A 123 -2.73 3.88 -20.18
CA THR A 123 -2.27 5.20 -19.73
C THR A 123 -3.38 6.23 -19.66
N GLU A 124 -4.50 5.98 -20.34
CA GLU A 124 -5.68 6.85 -20.37
C GLU A 124 -6.82 6.28 -19.52
N PRO A 125 -7.67 7.14 -18.92
CA PRO A 125 -8.86 6.71 -18.20
C PRO A 125 -9.88 6.09 -19.16
N TRP A 126 -10.68 5.15 -18.65
CA TRP A 126 -11.79 4.60 -19.42
C TRP A 126 -12.97 5.59 -19.42
N VAL A 127 -13.18 6.28 -20.52
CA VAL A 127 -14.33 7.17 -20.71
C VAL A 127 -15.52 6.36 -21.22
N ILE A 128 -16.66 6.47 -20.54
CA ILE A 128 -17.91 5.82 -20.96
C ILE A 128 -18.57 6.69 -22.04
N GLU A 129 -18.71 6.16 -23.25
CA GLU A 129 -19.23 6.91 -24.40
C GLU A 129 -20.61 6.42 -24.86
N SER A 130 -21.08 5.30 -24.31
CA SER A 130 -22.33 4.67 -24.74
C SER A 130 -23.04 3.87 -23.64
N ASP A 131 -24.32 3.56 -23.87
CA ASP A 131 -25.08 2.61 -23.06
C ASP A 131 -24.41 1.22 -22.98
N PHE A 132 -23.72 0.81 -24.04
CA PHE A 132 -22.99 -0.45 -24.09
C PHE A 132 -21.78 -0.42 -23.18
N ASP A 133 -20.99 0.67 -23.19
CA ASP A 133 -19.86 0.84 -22.28
C ASP A 133 -20.33 0.92 -20.83
N ALA A 134 -21.45 1.60 -20.56
CA ALA A 134 -22.04 1.66 -19.24
C ALA A 134 -22.48 0.28 -18.74
N ALA A 135 -23.01 -0.58 -19.62
CA ALA A 135 -23.30 -1.97 -19.29
C ALA A 135 -22.00 -2.76 -18.99
N ASN A 136 -20.97 -2.61 -19.83
CA ASN A 136 -19.67 -3.25 -19.61
C ASN A 136 -19.01 -2.80 -18.30
N LEU A 137 -19.14 -1.53 -17.93
CA LEU A 137 -18.69 -1.02 -16.63
C LEU A 137 -19.38 -1.77 -15.49
N THR A 138 -20.70 -1.98 -15.59
CA THR A 138 -21.41 -2.71 -14.53
C THR A 138 -20.98 -4.16 -14.42
N GLU A 139 -20.69 -4.85 -15.53
CA GLU A 139 -20.12 -6.22 -15.47
C GLU A 139 -18.71 -6.21 -14.89
N PHE A 140 -17.86 -5.29 -15.35
CA PHE A 140 -16.49 -5.12 -14.84
C PHE A 140 -16.46 -4.92 -13.31
N LEU A 141 -17.40 -4.15 -12.76
CA LEU A 141 -17.43 -3.84 -11.33
C LEU A 141 -17.65 -5.09 -10.46
N VAL A 142 -18.45 -6.06 -10.91
CA VAL A 142 -18.77 -7.28 -10.16
C VAL A 142 -17.95 -8.50 -10.57
N ASP A 143 -17.05 -8.35 -11.53
CA ASP A 143 -16.25 -9.46 -12.03
C ASP A 143 -15.31 -10.00 -10.93
N PRO A 144 -15.35 -11.32 -10.63
CA PRO A 144 -14.56 -11.93 -9.57
C PRO A 144 -13.05 -11.98 -9.88
N ASP A 145 -12.66 -11.90 -11.15
CA ASP A 145 -11.29 -11.86 -11.61
C ASP A 145 -10.73 -10.42 -11.70
N ARG A 146 -11.53 -9.40 -11.38
CA ARG A 146 -11.04 -8.02 -11.23
C ARG A 146 -10.04 -7.91 -10.06
N ARG A 147 -8.80 -7.54 -10.37
CA ARG A 147 -7.69 -7.45 -9.40
C ARG A 147 -7.39 -6.03 -8.91
N THR A 148 -8.00 -5.01 -9.51
CA THR A 148 -7.76 -3.60 -9.16
C THR A 148 -9.05 -2.92 -8.71
N PRO A 149 -8.98 -1.98 -7.74
CA PRO A 149 -10.11 -1.13 -7.43
C PRO A 149 -10.48 -0.26 -8.64
N ALA A 150 -11.78 0.00 -8.80
CA ALA A 150 -12.29 0.91 -9.81
C ALA A 150 -12.58 2.26 -9.15
N ILE A 151 -12.06 3.35 -9.71
CA ILE A 151 -12.35 4.71 -9.27
C ILE A 151 -13.23 5.32 -10.35
N VAL A 152 -14.50 5.58 -10.02
CA VAL A 152 -15.47 6.14 -10.98
C VAL A 152 -15.67 7.61 -10.64
N LEU A 153 -15.28 8.47 -11.58
CA LEU A 153 -15.46 9.93 -11.56
C LEU A 153 -16.68 10.28 -12.40
N THR A 154 -17.71 10.87 -11.79
CA THR A 154 -18.86 11.34 -12.57
C THR A 154 -18.67 12.76 -13.05
N VAL A 155 -19.21 13.06 -14.23
CA VAL A 155 -19.25 14.42 -14.77
C VAL A 155 -20.53 15.11 -14.26
N PRO A 156 -20.46 16.36 -13.76
CA PRO A 156 -21.65 17.13 -13.41
C PRO A 156 -22.59 17.31 -14.61
N GLU A 157 -23.91 17.36 -14.37
CA GLU A 157 -24.91 17.56 -15.44
C GLU A 157 -24.77 18.92 -16.13
N ASP A 158 -24.26 19.91 -15.42
CA ASP A 158 -24.05 21.30 -15.85
C ASP A 158 -22.62 21.58 -16.34
N ALA A 159 -21.79 20.54 -16.49
CA ALA A 159 -20.42 20.70 -16.97
C ALA A 159 -20.37 21.17 -18.43
N GLU A 160 -19.43 22.07 -18.74
CA GLU A 160 -19.21 22.57 -20.12
C GLU A 160 -18.79 21.46 -21.10
N SER A 161 -18.18 20.38 -20.59
CA SER A 161 -17.75 19.23 -21.38
C SER A 161 -18.29 17.93 -20.76
N PRO A 162 -18.91 17.04 -21.56
CA PRO A 162 -19.51 15.79 -21.07
C PRO A 162 -18.48 14.77 -20.58
N THR A 163 -17.18 15.01 -20.78
CA THR A 163 -16.08 14.10 -20.39
C THR A 163 -15.16 14.67 -19.33
N LYS A 164 -15.49 15.84 -18.75
CA LYS A 164 -14.61 16.54 -17.81
C LYS A 164 -15.18 16.51 -16.38
N PRO A 165 -14.75 15.57 -15.52
CA PRO A 165 -15.14 15.55 -14.11
C PRO A 165 -14.48 16.70 -13.33
N LEU A 166 -14.94 16.89 -12.09
CA LEU A 166 -14.43 17.95 -11.20
C LEU A 166 -12.96 17.75 -10.79
N LEU A 167 -12.52 16.49 -10.65
CA LEU A 167 -11.14 16.12 -10.42
C LEU A 167 -10.49 15.72 -11.74
N ASP A 168 -9.34 16.29 -12.07
CA ASP A 168 -8.60 15.95 -13.29
C ASP A 168 -8.20 14.45 -13.27
N PRO A 169 -8.70 13.64 -14.24
CA PRO A 169 -8.44 12.22 -14.25
C PRO A 169 -7.00 11.87 -14.66
N ILE A 170 -6.32 12.73 -15.44
CA ILE A 170 -5.05 12.35 -16.08
C ILE A 170 -3.90 12.18 -15.06
N PRO A 171 -3.65 13.12 -14.14
CA PRO A 171 -2.62 12.94 -13.12
C PRO A 171 -2.90 11.75 -12.20
N LEU A 172 -4.18 11.50 -11.89
CA LEU A 172 -4.58 10.39 -11.04
C LEU A 172 -4.39 9.04 -11.74
N GLN A 173 -4.78 8.91 -13.02
CA GLN A 173 -4.57 7.71 -13.82
C GLN A 173 -3.09 7.38 -13.91
N ARG A 174 -2.27 8.38 -14.24
CA ARG A 174 -0.82 8.24 -14.33
C ARG A 174 -0.22 7.72 -13.02
N ASP A 175 -0.60 8.34 -11.91
CA ASP A 175 0.03 8.05 -10.62
C ASP A 175 -0.51 6.76 -9.97
N THR A 176 -1.61 6.20 -10.49
CA THR A 176 -2.23 4.93 -10.04
C THR A 176 -2.24 3.83 -11.12
N LEU A 177 -1.47 4.01 -12.20
CA LEU A 177 -1.41 3.08 -13.32
C LEU A 177 -1.07 1.65 -12.84
N GLY A 178 -1.91 0.68 -13.21
CA GLY A 178 -1.74 -0.73 -12.83
C GLY A 178 -2.16 -1.07 -11.39
N ILE A 179 -2.50 -0.08 -10.54
CA ILE A 179 -2.99 -0.33 -9.18
C ILE A 179 -4.42 0.18 -8.93
N ALA A 180 -5.00 0.90 -9.90
CA ALA A 180 -6.42 1.21 -9.98
C ALA A 180 -6.86 1.31 -11.45
N LYS A 181 -8.15 1.09 -11.72
CA LYS A 181 -8.78 1.45 -12.99
C LYS A 181 -9.56 2.75 -12.79
N LEU A 182 -9.17 3.81 -13.49
CA LEU A 182 -9.93 5.06 -13.48
C LEU A 182 -10.97 5.06 -14.60
N ILE A 183 -12.19 5.43 -14.25
CA ILE A 183 -13.32 5.51 -15.16
C ILE A 183 -13.95 6.90 -15.07
N VAL A 184 -14.20 7.52 -16.22
CA VAL A 184 -14.98 8.75 -16.32
C VAL A 184 -16.37 8.40 -16.80
N LEU A 185 -17.38 8.74 -16.01
CA LEU A 185 -18.77 8.40 -16.24
C LEU A 185 -19.61 9.68 -16.46
N PRO A 186 -19.97 10.00 -17.72
CA PRO A 186 -20.90 11.09 -18.00
C PRO A 186 -22.24 10.93 -17.27
N ALA A 187 -22.87 12.06 -16.92
CA ALA A 187 -24.08 12.08 -16.09
C ALA A 187 -25.22 11.21 -16.67
N GLU A 188 -25.37 11.20 -18.00
CA GLU A 188 -26.41 10.45 -18.72
C GLU A 188 -26.35 8.93 -18.48
N PHE A 189 -25.17 8.38 -18.18
CA PHE A 189 -24.96 6.94 -17.99
C PHE A 189 -25.02 6.50 -16.52
N THR A 190 -25.08 7.44 -15.56
CA THR A 190 -25.11 7.14 -14.11
C THR A 190 -26.33 6.29 -13.69
N TRP A 191 -27.44 6.39 -14.42
CA TRP A 191 -28.65 5.61 -14.19
C TRP A 191 -28.44 4.10 -14.36
N LYS A 192 -27.47 3.66 -15.18
CA LYS A 192 -27.17 2.23 -15.36
C LYS A 192 -26.67 1.60 -14.07
N LEU A 193 -25.76 2.27 -13.36
CA LEU A 193 -25.26 1.82 -12.07
C LEU A 193 -26.39 1.82 -11.03
N THR A 194 -27.22 2.86 -11.03
CA THR A 194 -28.37 2.96 -10.13
C THR A 194 -29.39 1.84 -10.36
N ASN A 195 -29.66 1.49 -11.61
CA ASN A 195 -30.61 0.42 -11.94
C ASN A 195 -30.09 -0.96 -11.54
N ARG A 196 -28.79 -1.21 -11.64
CA ARG A 196 -28.20 -2.50 -11.27
C ARG A 196 -27.96 -2.63 -9.77
N PHE A 197 -27.22 -1.68 -9.18
CA PHE A 197 -26.74 -1.79 -7.79
C PHE A 197 -27.60 -1.03 -6.78
N GLY A 198 -28.59 -0.27 -7.26
CA GLY A 198 -29.41 0.60 -6.42
C GLY A 198 -28.72 1.90 -6.04
N LYS A 199 -29.51 2.83 -5.50
CA LYS A 199 -29.06 4.20 -5.16
C LYS A 199 -27.90 4.23 -4.16
N ARG A 200 -27.86 3.29 -3.21
CA ARG A 200 -26.85 3.26 -2.14
C ARG A 200 -25.45 2.88 -2.62
N LEU A 201 -25.34 2.19 -3.76
CA LEU A 201 -24.08 1.73 -4.34
C LEU A 201 -23.69 2.48 -5.61
N SER A 202 -24.52 3.41 -6.07
CA SER A 202 -24.28 4.23 -7.26
C SER A 202 -23.41 5.47 -6.98
N VAL A 203 -23.09 6.21 -8.06
CA VAL A 203 -22.34 7.47 -8.08
C VAL A 203 -22.96 8.40 -9.14
N TYR A 204 -23.06 9.70 -8.84
CA TYR A 204 -23.83 10.66 -9.66
C TYR A 204 -23.43 12.12 -9.40
N SER A 205 -23.90 13.05 -10.25
CA SER A 205 -23.85 14.51 -10.08
C SER A 205 -22.47 15.07 -9.70
N GLY A 206 -21.42 14.67 -10.41
CA GLY A 206 -20.05 15.15 -10.14
C GLY A 206 -19.39 14.48 -8.93
N ALA A 207 -20.04 13.52 -8.27
CA ALA A 207 -19.44 12.73 -7.22
C ALA A 207 -18.42 11.73 -7.77
N MET A 208 -17.67 11.11 -6.86
CA MET A 208 -16.76 10.02 -7.15
C MET A 208 -17.05 8.86 -6.21
N ARG A 209 -16.90 7.63 -6.70
CA ARG A 209 -16.96 6.44 -5.85
C ARG A 209 -15.79 5.53 -6.14
N VAL A 210 -15.25 4.95 -5.08
CA VAL A 210 -14.30 3.85 -5.18
C VAL A 210 -15.03 2.52 -5.02
N TYR A 211 -14.85 1.61 -5.97
CA TYR A 211 -15.30 0.24 -5.87
C TYR A 211 -14.10 -0.68 -5.66
N LEU A 212 -13.87 -1.07 -4.40
CA LEU A 212 -12.84 -2.06 -4.06
C LEU A 212 -13.06 -3.39 -4.78
N THR A 213 -12.01 -4.20 -4.88
CA THR A 213 -12.06 -5.55 -5.46
C THR A 213 -13.01 -6.45 -4.70
N GLY A 214 -13.67 -7.39 -5.39
CA GLY A 214 -14.68 -8.26 -4.78
C GLY A 214 -16.02 -7.56 -4.50
N PHE A 215 -16.25 -6.40 -5.13
CA PHE A 215 -17.56 -5.75 -5.13
C PHE A 215 -18.62 -6.68 -5.75
N SER A 216 -19.82 -6.67 -5.19
CA SER A 216 -20.97 -7.47 -5.62
C SER A 216 -22.25 -6.63 -5.55
N ASP A 217 -23.34 -7.15 -6.14
CA ASP A 217 -24.63 -6.44 -6.15
C ASP A 217 -25.20 -6.19 -4.73
N ASP A 218 -24.79 -7.00 -3.76
CA ASP A 218 -25.18 -6.94 -2.34
C ASP A 218 -24.08 -6.36 -1.42
N ALA A 219 -23.05 -5.73 -2.00
CA ALA A 219 -21.95 -5.16 -1.24
C ALA A 219 -22.44 -4.15 -0.19
N ASP A 220 -21.78 -4.14 0.98
CA ASP A 220 -22.05 -3.15 2.02
C ASP A 220 -21.59 -1.76 1.54
N PRO A 221 -22.48 -0.76 1.45
CA PRO A 221 -22.09 0.61 1.10
C PRO A 221 -21.06 1.21 2.07
N GLU A 222 -21.00 0.73 3.31
CA GLU A 222 -20.03 1.16 4.34
C GLU A 222 -18.78 0.26 4.40
N GLY A 223 -18.71 -0.76 3.54
CA GLY A 223 -17.61 -1.74 3.46
C GLY A 223 -16.30 -1.23 2.85
N GLY A 224 -16.15 0.09 2.67
CA GLY A 224 -15.01 0.74 2.04
C GLY A 224 -15.20 1.11 0.56
N HIS A 225 -16.42 0.95 0.02
CA HIS A 225 -16.81 1.43 -1.30
C HIS A 225 -17.19 2.92 -1.28
N ASP A 226 -16.27 3.76 -0.79
CA ASP A 226 -16.55 5.13 -0.37
C ASP A 226 -17.09 6.02 -1.50
N LEU A 227 -18.15 6.77 -1.19
CA LEU A 227 -18.71 7.84 -2.02
C LEU A 227 -18.20 9.21 -1.54
N PHE A 228 -17.62 9.98 -2.45
CA PHE A 228 -17.11 11.33 -2.24
C PHE A 228 -17.96 12.32 -3.01
N MET A 229 -18.64 13.19 -2.27
CA MET A 229 -19.52 14.19 -2.85
C MET A 229 -18.74 15.36 -3.47
N PRO A 230 -19.34 16.10 -4.42
CA PRO A 230 -18.71 17.23 -5.12
C PRO A 230 -18.04 18.25 -4.21
N HIS A 231 -18.66 18.57 -3.06
CA HIS A 231 -18.13 19.58 -2.12
C HIS A 231 -16.73 19.26 -1.56
N ARG A 232 -16.24 18.03 -1.73
CA ARG A 232 -14.87 17.63 -1.39
C ARG A 232 -13.84 18.00 -2.47
N MET A 233 -14.28 18.62 -3.56
CA MET A 233 -13.49 19.02 -4.72
C MET A 233 -13.71 20.50 -5.09
N ASP A 234 -14.42 21.27 -4.26
CA ASP A 234 -14.74 22.69 -4.52
C ASP A 234 -13.49 23.59 -4.54
N THR A 235 -12.43 23.20 -3.84
CA THR A 235 -11.18 23.97 -3.76
C THR A 235 -9.97 23.13 -4.19
N PRO A 236 -8.90 23.75 -4.72
CA PRO A 236 -7.68 23.04 -5.06
C PRO A 236 -7.09 22.22 -3.90
N GLU A 237 -7.19 22.71 -2.67
CA GLU A 237 -6.66 22.02 -1.48
C GLU A 237 -7.49 20.79 -1.11
N THR A 238 -8.82 20.87 -1.25
CA THR A 238 -9.72 19.74 -0.96
C THR A 238 -9.60 18.67 -2.03
N ALA A 239 -9.55 19.07 -3.31
CA ALA A 239 -9.27 18.18 -4.44
C ALA A 239 -7.92 17.46 -4.27
N SER A 240 -6.84 18.18 -3.95
CA SER A 240 -5.52 17.57 -3.74
C SER A 240 -5.47 16.58 -2.57
N ARG A 241 -6.19 16.86 -1.47
CA ARG A 241 -6.32 15.92 -0.34
C ARG A 241 -7.08 14.67 -0.74
N LEU A 242 -8.14 14.82 -1.54
CA LEU A 242 -8.93 13.71 -2.02
C LEU A 242 -8.12 12.84 -2.99
N GLU A 243 -7.42 13.46 -3.93
CA GLU A 243 -6.51 12.77 -4.84
C GLU A 243 -5.44 11.97 -4.08
N SER A 244 -4.83 12.58 -3.05
CA SER A 244 -3.88 11.91 -2.16
C SER A 244 -4.51 10.68 -1.49
N LEU A 245 -5.75 10.81 -1.01
CA LEU A 245 -6.49 9.72 -0.38
C LEU A 245 -6.75 8.57 -1.37
N LEU A 246 -7.15 8.88 -2.60
CA LEU A 246 -7.39 7.87 -3.65
C LEU A 246 -6.14 7.07 -3.98
N ARG A 247 -5.00 7.75 -4.13
CA ARG A 247 -3.70 7.10 -4.33
C ARG A 247 -3.37 6.15 -3.20
N TRP A 248 -3.64 6.55 -1.95
CA TRP A 248 -3.46 5.69 -0.79
C TRP A 248 -4.41 4.49 -0.77
N ILE A 249 -5.67 4.67 -1.19
CA ILE A 249 -6.62 3.55 -1.32
C ILE A 249 -6.09 2.56 -2.37
N ALA A 250 -5.75 3.03 -3.57
CA ALA A 250 -5.18 2.19 -4.64
C ALA A 250 -3.92 1.43 -4.18
N ALA A 251 -2.97 2.13 -3.57
CA ALA A 251 -1.74 1.52 -3.06
C ALA A 251 -1.97 0.52 -1.93
N ARG A 252 -2.97 0.74 -1.07
CA ARG A 252 -3.31 -0.21 0.00
C ARG A 252 -3.98 -1.46 -0.55
N GLU A 253 -4.88 -1.29 -1.52
CA GLU A 253 -5.56 -2.41 -2.16
C GLU A 253 -4.60 -3.27 -2.99
N SER A 254 -3.61 -2.69 -3.66
CA SER A 254 -2.58 -3.48 -4.35
C SER A 254 -1.81 -4.37 -3.37
N LEU A 255 -1.43 -3.85 -2.20
CA LEU A 255 -0.77 -4.63 -1.15
C LEU A 255 -1.65 -5.72 -0.52
N ARG A 256 -2.98 -5.54 -0.51
CA ARG A 256 -3.92 -6.53 0.04
C ARG A 256 -4.17 -7.68 -0.91
N ASN A 257 -4.27 -7.38 -2.21
CA ASN A 257 -4.72 -8.33 -3.21
C ASN A 257 -3.58 -9.06 -3.94
N MET A 258 -2.38 -8.48 -3.96
CA MET A 258 -1.22 -9.10 -4.61
C MET A 258 -0.40 -9.90 -3.60
N ARG A 259 -0.42 -11.24 -3.74
CA ARG A 259 0.37 -12.14 -2.88
C ARG A 259 1.76 -12.36 -3.49
N LEU A 260 2.80 -12.18 -2.68
CA LEU A 260 4.17 -12.56 -3.06
C LEU A 260 4.23 -14.05 -3.41
N ASP A 261 5.07 -14.39 -4.39
CA ASP A 261 5.29 -15.73 -4.95
C ASP A 261 4.09 -16.38 -5.64
N LYS A 262 2.92 -15.72 -5.63
CA LYS A 262 1.73 -16.16 -6.38
C LYS A 262 1.41 -15.18 -7.51
N ASP A 263 1.18 -13.92 -7.15
CA ASP A 263 0.74 -12.88 -8.07
C ASP A 263 1.90 -11.94 -8.45
N VAL A 264 2.94 -11.90 -7.62
CA VAL A 264 4.15 -11.09 -7.84
C VAL A 264 5.36 -12.00 -7.79
N LEU A 265 6.13 -12.06 -8.88
CA LEU A 265 7.41 -12.73 -8.96
C LEU A 265 8.49 -11.89 -8.24
N PRO A 266 9.02 -12.34 -7.08
CA PRO A 266 10.04 -11.58 -6.37
C PRO A 266 11.41 -11.69 -7.04
N PHE A 267 12.21 -10.63 -6.91
CA PHE A 267 13.61 -10.63 -7.33
C PHE A 267 14.39 -11.83 -6.76
N SER A 268 14.19 -12.15 -5.48
CA SER A 268 14.85 -13.26 -4.80
C SER A 268 14.57 -14.61 -5.43
N SER A 269 13.36 -14.81 -5.97
CA SER A 269 12.97 -16.09 -6.57
C SER A 269 13.67 -16.29 -7.92
N VAL A 270 13.84 -15.21 -8.71
CA VAL A 270 14.65 -15.25 -9.94
C VAL A 270 16.14 -15.42 -9.63
N LEU A 271 16.63 -14.77 -8.56
CA LEU A 271 17.99 -14.93 -8.10
C LEU A 271 18.31 -16.39 -7.73
N ILE A 272 17.48 -17.01 -6.88
CA ILE A 272 17.71 -18.39 -6.43
C ILE A 272 17.74 -19.33 -7.65
N ALA A 273 16.76 -19.21 -8.55
CA ALA A 273 16.73 -19.99 -9.78
C ALA A 273 17.97 -19.76 -10.67
N SER A 274 18.45 -18.52 -10.77
CA SER A 274 19.65 -18.17 -11.55
C SER A 274 20.90 -18.87 -10.99
N VAL A 275 21.04 -18.91 -9.68
CA VAL A 275 22.13 -19.61 -9.00
C VAL A 275 22.04 -21.11 -9.20
N ASP A 276 20.86 -21.71 -8.99
CA ASP A 276 20.66 -23.15 -9.12
C ASP A 276 20.96 -23.64 -10.55
N LEU A 277 20.49 -22.91 -11.56
CA LEU A 277 20.76 -23.23 -12.97
C LEU A 277 22.24 -23.07 -13.34
N ALA A 278 22.91 -22.05 -12.81
CA ALA A 278 24.33 -21.87 -13.04
C ALA A 278 25.16 -23.01 -12.41
N MET A 279 24.78 -23.47 -11.21
CA MET A 279 25.41 -24.63 -10.56
C MET A 279 25.24 -25.90 -11.39
N ALA A 280 24.01 -26.20 -11.85
CA ALA A 280 23.74 -27.36 -12.69
C ALA A 280 24.58 -27.36 -13.99
N ARG A 281 24.69 -26.21 -14.66
CA ARG A 281 25.50 -26.07 -15.88
C ARG A 281 26.99 -26.32 -15.64
N ILE A 282 27.52 -25.88 -14.49
CA ILE A 282 28.93 -26.09 -14.13
C ILE A 282 29.20 -27.59 -13.90
N GLU A 283 28.27 -28.27 -13.20
CA GLU A 283 28.35 -29.72 -12.96
C GLU A 283 28.27 -30.52 -14.28
N GLU A 284 27.36 -30.14 -15.18
CA GLU A 284 27.18 -30.81 -16.49
C GLU A 284 28.37 -30.63 -17.44
N MET A 285 28.96 -29.42 -17.48
CA MET A 285 30.07 -29.12 -18.40
C MET A 285 31.42 -29.68 -17.94
N GLY A 286 31.51 -30.26 -16.74
CA GLY A 286 32.77 -30.81 -16.20
C GLY A 286 33.89 -29.76 -16.16
N GLY A 287 33.55 -28.49 -15.94
CA GLY A 287 34.48 -27.36 -16.03
C GLY A 287 35.71 -27.55 -15.15
N SER A 288 36.83 -26.93 -15.50
CA SER A 288 38.07 -27.07 -14.71
C SER A 288 37.84 -26.59 -13.27
N GLU A 289 38.45 -27.23 -12.27
CA GLU A 289 38.27 -26.86 -10.85
C GLU A 289 38.47 -25.35 -10.61
N ALA A 290 39.34 -24.69 -11.39
CA ALA A 290 39.58 -23.26 -11.33
C ALA A 290 38.40 -22.40 -11.81
N GLU A 291 37.71 -22.80 -12.87
CA GLU A 291 36.52 -22.11 -13.39
C GLU A 291 35.31 -22.33 -12.48
N GLN A 292 35.13 -23.55 -11.98
CA GLN A 292 34.10 -23.85 -10.98
C GLN A 292 34.31 -22.99 -9.72
N LEU A 293 35.55 -22.89 -9.26
CA LEU A 293 35.91 -22.09 -8.08
C LEU A 293 35.74 -20.58 -8.31
N ALA A 294 36.07 -20.06 -9.50
CA ALA A 294 35.89 -18.65 -9.82
C ALA A 294 34.41 -18.25 -9.90
N ALA A 295 33.59 -19.05 -10.59
CA ALA A 295 32.14 -18.87 -10.67
C ALA A 295 31.48 -18.95 -9.28
N ALA A 296 31.83 -19.98 -8.50
CA ALA A 296 31.34 -20.14 -7.13
C ALA A 296 31.76 -18.99 -6.21
N LYS A 297 32.97 -18.42 -6.37
CA LYS A 297 33.42 -17.24 -5.60
C LYS A 297 32.62 -15.99 -5.95
N GLN A 298 32.36 -15.74 -7.23
CA GLN A 298 31.56 -14.59 -7.67
C GLN A 298 30.12 -14.70 -7.18
N GLN A 299 29.52 -15.89 -7.26
CA GLN A 299 28.19 -16.19 -6.74
C GLN A 299 28.13 -16.13 -5.21
N LEU A 300 29.13 -16.63 -4.48
CA LEU A 300 29.23 -16.47 -3.03
C LEU A 300 29.31 -15.00 -2.62
N ALA A 301 30.05 -14.17 -3.35
CA ALA A 301 30.11 -12.74 -3.08
C ALA A 301 28.73 -12.09 -3.27
N PHE A 302 28.04 -12.46 -4.36
CA PHE A 302 26.69 -12.00 -4.65
C PHE A 302 25.66 -12.45 -3.60
N LEU A 303 25.60 -13.74 -3.29
CA LEU A 303 24.70 -14.30 -2.27
C LEU A 303 25.00 -13.77 -0.87
N ARG A 304 26.28 -13.54 -0.52
CA ARG A 304 26.63 -12.90 0.76
C ARG A 304 26.14 -11.46 0.83
N HIS A 305 26.18 -10.73 -0.28
CA HIS A 305 25.63 -9.38 -0.35
C HIS A 305 24.11 -9.40 -0.16
N GLU A 306 23.41 -10.31 -0.83
CA GLU A 306 21.96 -10.49 -0.71
C GLU A 306 21.54 -10.96 0.69
N LEU A 307 22.26 -11.93 1.27
CA LEU A 307 22.05 -12.36 2.64
C LEU A 307 22.27 -11.21 3.63
N LYS A 308 23.28 -10.36 3.39
CA LYS A 308 23.51 -9.17 4.23
C LYS A 308 22.33 -8.21 4.15
N LEU A 309 21.81 -7.93 2.96
CA LEU A 309 20.61 -7.09 2.77
C LEU A 309 19.37 -7.71 3.44
N ALA A 310 19.13 -9.01 3.23
CA ALA A 310 18.01 -9.73 3.84
C ALA A 310 18.11 -9.75 5.37
N THR A 311 19.30 -9.98 5.93
CA THR A 311 19.53 -9.97 7.38
C THR A 311 19.34 -8.57 7.98
N GLN A 312 19.76 -7.53 7.26
CA GLN A 312 19.51 -6.14 7.67
C GLN A 312 18.00 -5.83 7.67
N LEU A 313 17.27 -6.31 6.66
CA LEU A 313 15.82 -6.16 6.60
C LEU A 313 15.13 -6.92 7.74
N GLU A 314 15.49 -8.17 8.03
CA GLU A 314 14.93 -8.95 9.14
C GLU A 314 15.18 -8.31 10.50
N ARG A 315 16.41 -7.85 10.75
CA ARG A 315 16.75 -7.13 11.98
C ARG A 315 15.87 -5.90 12.15
N TRP A 316 15.72 -5.12 11.09
CA TRP A 316 14.87 -3.96 11.10
C TRP A 316 13.38 -4.29 11.30
N LEU A 317 12.85 -5.31 10.60
CA LEU A 317 11.46 -5.78 10.79
C LEU A 317 11.23 -6.23 12.23
N THR A 318 12.23 -6.86 12.84
CA THR A 318 12.18 -7.28 14.25
C THR A 318 12.17 -6.08 15.19
N GLU A 319 13.02 -5.08 14.93
CA GLU A 319 13.05 -3.82 15.67
C GLU A 319 11.72 -3.06 15.58
N GLU A 320 11.16 -2.91 14.38
CA GLU A 320 9.88 -2.23 14.19
C GLU A 320 8.72 -3.04 14.80
N LYS A 321 8.74 -4.37 14.70
CA LYS A 321 7.77 -5.23 15.41
C LYS A 321 7.85 -5.03 16.91
N MET A 322 9.05 -4.99 17.50
CA MET A 322 9.24 -4.70 18.93
C MET A 322 8.74 -3.31 19.29
N ALA A 323 9.00 -2.30 18.46
CA ALA A 323 8.50 -0.95 18.63
C ALA A 323 6.97 -0.91 18.60
N MET A 324 6.34 -1.58 17.65
CA MET A 324 4.88 -1.69 17.52
C MET A 324 4.25 -2.40 18.71
N VAL A 325 4.81 -3.53 19.17
CA VAL A 325 4.36 -4.22 20.38
C VAL A 325 4.46 -3.31 21.60
N GLY A 326 5.55 -2.53 21.71
CA GLY A 326 5.70 -1.52 22.75
C GLY A 326 4.63 -0.42 22.71
N ARG A 327 4.27 0.04 21.50
CA ARG A 327 3.19 1.03 21.29
C ARG A 327 1.83 0.46 21.67
N LEU A 328 1.52 -0.77 21.28
CA LEU A 328 0.29 -1.49 21.64
C LEU A 328 0.14 -1.61 23.16
N ARG A 329 1.19 -2.06 23.86
CA ARG A 329 1.19 -2.12 25.34
C ARG A 329 0.95 -0.77 25.99
N LYS A 330 1.52 0.31 25.44
CA LYS A 330 1.27 1.68 25.94
C LYS A 330 -0.18 2.13 25.70
N ALA A 331 -0.75 1.81 24.54
CA ALA A 331 -2.12 2.12 24.21
C ALA A 331 -3.10 1.34 25.11
N GLU A 332 -2.90 0.03 25.27
CA GLU A 332 -3.68 -0.81 26.19
C GLU A 332 -3.61 -0.30 27.63
N SER A 333 -2.42 0.08 28.11
CA SER A 333 -2.26 0.66 29.44
C SER A 333 -3.05 1.96 29.61
N LYS A 334 -3.03 2.86 28.60
CA LYS A 334 -3.84 4.08 28.61
C LYS A 334 -5.33 3.78 28.61
N LEU A 335 -5.77 2.80 27.82
CA LEU A 335 -7.18 2.41 27.71
C LEU A 335 -7.68 1.79 29.01
N ARG A 336 -6.87 0.93 29.63
CA ARG A 336 -7.13 0.35 30.96
C ARG A 336 -7.19 1.43 32.05
N ASN A 337 -6.30 2.42 32.00
CA ASN A 337 -6.31 3.56 32.92
C ASN A 337 -7.51 4.50 32.72
N ALA A 338 -7.97 4.67 31.48
CA ALA A 338 -9.18 5.44 31.19
C ALA A 338 -10.44 4.71 31.69
N GLN A 339 -10.51 3.39 31.50
CA GLN A 339 -11.60 2.54 32.00
C GLN A 339 -11.65 2.45 33.54
N SER A 340 -10.51 2.47 34.22
CA SER A 340 -10.48 2.50 35.69
C SER A 340 -10.90 3.88 36.23
N ARG A 341 -10.55 4.97 35.54
CA ARG A 341 -11.01 6.32 35.88
C ARG A 341 -12.51 6.51 35.66
N SER A 342 -13.07 5.99 34.57
CA SER A 342 -14.52 6.07 34.32
C SER A 342 -15.33 5.28 35.35
N ARG A 343 -14.83 4.11 35.78
CA ARG A 343 -15.42 3.35 36.90
C ARG A 343 -15.34 4.10 38.24
N GLY A 344 -14.22 4.75 38.53
CA GLY A 344 -14.05 5.55 39.75
C GLY A 344 -14.93 6.82 39.81
N SER A 345 -15.22 7.46 38.67
CA SER A 345 -16.17 8.59 38.60
C SER A 345 -17.64 8.13 38.70
N GLY A 346 -17.98 6.95 38.18
CA GLY A 346 -19.31 6.36 38.35
C GLY A 346 -19.67 6.11 39.82
N ASP A 347 -18.71 5.65 40.61
CA ASP A 347 -18.88 5.38 42.05
C ASP A 347 -18.97 6.65 42.93
N ARG A 348 -18.46 7.80 42.46
CA ARG A 348 -18.67 9.08 43.14
C ARG A 348 -20.07 9.63 42.92
N HIS A 349 -20.61 9.49 41.71
CA HIS A 349 -21.97 9.95 41.40
C HIS A 349 -23.08 9.13 42.08
N THR A 350 -22.85 7.84 42.35
CA THR A 350 -23.79 7.02 43.15
C THR A 350 -23.79 7.41 44.62
N ARG A 351 -22.64 7.82 45.19
CA ARG A 351 -22.56 8.34 46.57
C ARG A 351 -23.13 9.75 46.74
N GLU A 352 -23.03 10.61 45.74
CA GLU A 352 -23.52 11.99 45.81
C GLU A 352 -25.05 12.12 45.72
N ARG A 353 -25.75 11.14 45.13
CA ARG A 353 -27.22 11.11 45.06
C ARG A 353 -27.91 10.65 46.35
N SER A 354 -27.16 10.22 47.36
CA SER A 354 -27.71 9.68 48.62
C SER A 354 -27.78 10.70 49.78
N ARG A 355 -27.63 12.00 49.52
CA ARG A 355 -27.80 13.05 50.54
C ARG A 355 -29.21 13.68 50.47
N PRO A 356 -30.05 13.60 51.52
CA PRO A 356 -31.38 14.20 51.49
C PRO A 356 -31.30 15.74 51.59
N ARG A 357 -32.04 16.41 50.71
CA ARG A 357 -32.14 17.88 50.62
C ARG A 357 -33.21 18.38 51.60
N ASN A 358 -32.82 19.14 52.62
CA ASN A 358 -33.76 19.86 53.47
C ASN A 358 -34.22 21.16 52.80
N LEU A 359 -35.54 21.34 52.76
CA LEU A 359 -36.27 22.54 52.33
C LEU A 359 -36.22 23.63 53.41
N ARG A 360 -36.09 24.91 53.03
CA ARG A 360 -36.80 26.08 53.61
C ARG A 360 -36.47 27.40 52.88
N PRO A 361 -37.25 28.50 53.05
CA PRO A 361 -37.84 29.23 51.92
C PRO A 361 -37.51 30.75 51.88
N SER A 362 -38.09 31.36 50.84
CA SER A 362 -38.12 32.73 50.32
C SER A 362 -38.18 33.95 51.27
N HIS A 363 -37.48 35.02 50.85
CA HIS A 363 -37.87 36.45 50.76
C HIS A 363 -36.78 37.12 49.88
N GLY A 364 -36.95 38.13 49.02
CA GLY A 364 -38.00 39.10 48.72
C GLY A 364 -37.33 40.47 48.47
N ASN A 365 -37.57 41.08 47.30
CA ASN A 365 -37.25 42.47 46.87
C ASN A 365 -35.77 42.83 46.68
N GLY A 366 -35.32 43.70 45.77
CA GLY A 366 -35.94 44.61 44.80
C GLY A 366 -34.84 45.56 44.26
N GLU A 367 -35.10 46.14 43.09
CA GLU A 367 -34.51 47.39 42.53
C GLU A 367 -33.07 47.40 41.96
N ASP A 368 -33.02 47.64 40.65
CA ASP A 368 -31.97 48.24 39.79
C ASP A 368 -31.74 49.74 40.12
N PRO A 369 -30.82 50.54 39.51
CA PRO A 369 -29.86 50.25 38.42
C PRO A 369 -28.44 50.89 38.58
N ASP A 370 -27.63 50.68 37.53
CA ASP A 370 -26.71 51.63 36.88
C ASP A 370 -25.24 51.82 37.33
N THR A 371 -24.39 51.57 36.33
CA THR A 371 -23.31 52.43 35.80
C THR A 371 -21.84 52.28 36.19
N TYR A 372 -21.06 52.22 35.10
CA TYR A 372 -19.72 52.76 34.81
C TYR A 372 -18.46 52.20 35.52
N GLY A 373 -17.54 51.72 34.68
CA GLY A 373 -16.21 52.36 34.62
C GLY A 373 -14.99 51.47 34.90
N GLY A 374 -14.34 51.01 33.83
CA GLY A 374 -12.95 51.36 33.48
C GLY A 374 -11.76 50.98 34.39
N GLY A 375 -10.71 50.44 33.76
CA GLY A 375 -9.31 50.53 34.21
C GLY A 375 -8.60 49.18 34.33
N THR A 376 -7.91 48.69 33.29
CA THR A 376 -6.47 48.86 32.97
C THR A 376 -5.46 48.25 33.97
N TYR A 377 -4.87 47.11 33.54
CA TYR A 377 -3.44 46.69 33.56
C TYR A 377 -2.62 46.71 34.88
N PRO A 378 -1.41 46.07 34.95
CA PRO A 378 -0.91 44.83 34.35
C PRO A 378 -0.05 43.98 35.34
N GLU A 379 0.67 43.00 34.78
CA GLU A 379 2.03 42.55 35.17
C GLU A 379 2.28 41.51 36.28
N GLY A 380 3.23 40.62 35.94
CA GLY A 380 4.09 39.87 36.87
C GLY A 380 3.54 38.51 37.26
N GLY A 381 4.23 37.38 37.11
CA GLY A 381 5.64 37.15 36.83
C GLY A 381 5.95 35.67 37.07
N ASN A 382 7.06 35.23 36.49
CA ASN A 382 7.77 33.96 36.67
C ASN A 382 7.54 33.22 38.00
N SER A 383 7.46 31.88 37.94
CA SER A 383 8.49 31.00 38.51
C SER A 383 8.21 29.50 38.29
N SER A 384 9.19 28.81 37.72
CA SER A 384 9.38 27.35 37.73
C SER A 384 9.82 26.87 39.15
N PRO A 385 10.35 25.64 39.34
CA PRO A 385 9.67 24.34 39.38
C PRO A 385 10.01 23.55 40.67
N SER A 386 9.14 22.64 41.13
CA SER A 386 9.51 21.52 42.03
C SER A 386 8.33 20.56 42.15
N GLY A 387 8.45 19.25 42.34
CA GLY A 387 9.64 18.45 42.62
C GLY A 387 9.34 16.95 42.48
N ARG A 388 10.42 16.20 42.70
CA ARG A 388 10.51 14.73 42.87
C ARG A 388 9.37 14.15 43.69
N TRP A 389 8.98 12.90 43.40
CA TRP A 389 9.01 11.80 44.36
C TRP A 389 9.19 10.46 43.61
N ALA A 390 10.27 9.76 43.96
CA ALA A 390 10.46 8.34 43.68
C ALA A 390 9.80 7.52 44.79
N ARG A 391 9.17 6.38 44.45
CA ARG A 391 9.09 5.20 45.33
C ARG A 391 8.95 3.95 44.49
N GLY A 392 9.84 2.99 44.76
CA GLY A 392 9.90 1.69 44.10
C GLY A 392 8.93 0.66 44.69
N GLY A 393 8.98 -0.53 44.09
CA GLY A 393 8.31 -1.72 44.59
C GLY A 393 8.74 -2.93 43.77
N ARG A 394 9.55 -3.80 44.40
CA ARG A 394 10.06 -5.07 43.88
C ARG A 394 8.93 -6.10 43.74
N GLY A 395 9.11 -7.06 42.82
CA GLY A 395 8.36 -8.31 42.79
C GLY A 395 8.82 -9.18 41.62
N ARG A 396 9.58 -10.24 41.91
CA ARG A 396 10.12 -11.24 40.97
C ARG A 396 9.36 -12.58 41.21
N PRO A 397 9.66 -13.67 40.47
CA PRO A 397 8.78 -14.30 39.48
C PRO A 397 8.12 -15.60 39.98
N ALA A 398 7.24 -16.18 39.16
CA ALA A 398 6.81 -17.57 39.31
C ALA A 398 6.72 -18.25 37.94
N ASP A 399 7.55 -19.30 37.79
CA ASP A 399 7.42 -20.35 36.79
C ASP A 399 6.16 -21.20 37.02
N SER A 400 5.53 -21.68 35.96
CA SER A 400 5.05 -23.08 35.90
C SER A 400 4.55 -23.47 34.50
N ALA A 401 5.24 -24.48 33.98
CA ALA A 401 4.84 -25.57 33.10
C ALA A 401 3.37 -25.66 32.63
N GLY A 402 3.22 -26.03 31.34
CA GLY A 402 1.99 -26.61 30.81
C GLY A 402 2.03 -26.86 29.29
N ARG A 403 2.75 -27.93 28.86
CA ARG A 403 2.47 -28.59 27.56
C ARG A 403 1.10 -29.27 27.64
N PRO A 404 0.40 -29.39 26.51
CA PRO A 404 0.27 -30.74 25.97
C PRO A 404 0.46 -30.83 24.45
N ASP A 405 1.02 -31.98 24.10
CA ASP A 405 1.10 -32.63 22.80
C ASP A 405 -0.31 -32.96 22.26
N ARG A 406 -0.56 -32.68 20.98
CA ARG A 406 -1.62 -33.33 20.19
C ARG A 406 -1.23 -33.38 18.72
N SER A 407 -0.62 -34.49 18.38
CA SER A 407 -0.65 -35.14 17.08
C SER A 407 -2.07 -35.24 16.50
N VAL A 408 -2.30 -34.70 15.30
CA VAL A 408 -3.40 -35.15 14.42
C VAL A 408 -2.91 -35.22 12.96
N ARG A 409 -2.70 -36.47 12.56
CA ARG A 409 -2.78 -37.14 11.25
C ARG A 409 -3.13 -36.31 10.01
N ARG A 410 -2.24 -36.43 9.01
CA ARG A 410 -2.53 -36.32 7.57
C ARG A 410 -3.49 -37.43 7.09
N PRO A 411 -4.38 -37.17 6.12
CA PRO A 411 -4.86 -38.16 5.16
C PRO A 411 -4.14 -38.04 3.80
N PRO A 412 -4.23 -39.08 2.94
CA PRO A 412 -3.28 -39.31 1.86
C PRO A 412 -3.65 -38.64 0.53
N LEU A 413 -2.61 -38.51 -0.30
CA LEU A 413 -2.67 -38.35 -1.76
C LEU A 413 -3.42 -39.54 -2.40
N SER A 414 -4.38 -39.25 -3.26
CA SER A 414 -4.83 -40.16 -4.31
C SER A 414 -4.78 -39.45 -5.66
N ARG A 415 -3.88 -39.93 -6.52
CA ARG A 415 -3.90 -39.74 -7.98
C ARG A 415 -5.02 -40.58 -8.59
N GLN A 416 -5.74 -40.02 -9.56
CA GLN A 416 -6.31 -40.67 -10.77
C GLN A 416 -6.80 -39.52 -11.67
N THR A 417 -6.14 -39.19 -12.78
CA THR A 417 -6.41 -39.68 -14.15
C THR A 417 -7.89 -39.75 -14.50
N SER A 418 -8.39 -38.82 -15.31
CA SER A 418 -8.81 -39.10 -16.70
C SER A 418 -9.48 -37.89 -17.39
N GLN A 419 -9.26 -37.85 -18.70
CA GLN A 419 -9.82 -36.97 -19.73
C GLN A 419 -11.35 -36.86 -19.69
N VAL A 420 -11.93 -35.78 -20.22
CA VAL A 420 -12.68 -35.73 -21.49
C VAL A 420 -13.33 -34.34 -21.66
N ARG A 421 -13.03 -33.73 -22.83
CA ARG A 421 -13.59 -32.53 -23.49
C ARG A 421 -13.19 -31.15 -22.98
#